data_AF-A0A8X6WKL3-F1
#
_entry.id   AF-A0A8X6WKL3-F1
#
_cell.length_a   1.000
_cell.length_b   1.000
_cell.length_c   1.000
_cell.angle_alpha   90.00
_cell.angle_beta   90.00
_cell.angle_gamma   90.00
#
_symmetry.space_group_name_H-M   'P 1'
#
loop_
_entity.id
_entity.type
_entity.pdbx_description
1 polymer ?
#
loop_
_entity_poly.entity_id
_entity_poly.type
_entity_poly.pdbx_seq_one_letter_code
_entity_poly.pdbx_strand_id
1 'polypeptide(L)'
;MAPKTKEISLDMRKHITELSIKKENLREIGNILKLSFTTAGHIVKKYLETGSVENKPRPGGPRKLTSRAKRMIVRSSTNKPMTSAQNIANERTSVIM
;
A
#
# COMPACT_ATOMS: atom_id res chain seq x y z
N MET A 1 15.62 10.51 -4.06
CA MET A 1 14.98 9.18 -3.94
C MET A 1 14.46 8.79 -5.32
N ALA A 2 14.83 7.63 -5.86
CA ALA A 2 14.45 7.25 -7.22
C ALA A 2 12.93 6.95 -7.33
N PRO A 3 12.26 7.33 -8.44
CA PRO A 3 10.87 7.00 -8.67
C PRO A 3 10.67 5.49 -8.80
N LYS A 4 9.51 4.99 -8.39
CA LYS A 4 9.18 3.56 -8.51
C LYS A 4 9.02 3.20 -9.98
N THR A 5 9.72 2.17 -10.42
CA THR A 5 9.62 1.64 -11.78
C THR A 5 8.39 0.75 -11.97
N LYS A 6 8.12 0.36 -13.22
CA LYS A 6 7.02 -0.53 -13.59
C LYS A 6 7.10 -1.84 -12.79
N GLU A 7 5.96 -2.26 -12.26
CA GLU A 7 5.85 -3.53 -11.56
C GLU A 7 5.85 -4.71 -12.53
N ILE A 8 6.34 -5.85 -12.07
CA ILE A 8 6.19 -7.13 -12.77
C ILE A 8 4.69 -7.47 -12.90
N SER A 9 4.31 -8.05 -14.04
CA SER A 9 2.94 -8.49 -14.31
C SER A 9 2.44 -9.48 -13.27
N LEU A 10 1.12 -9.51 -13.08
CA LEU A 10 0.49 -10.42 -12.13
C LEU A 10 0.76 -11.89 -12.50
N ASP A 11 0.72 -12.22 -13.79
CA ASP A 11 0.90 -13.58 -14.28
C ASP A 11 2.30 -14.10 -14.02
N MET A 12 3.34 -13.27 -14.23
CA MET A 12 4.70 -13.64 -13.88
C MET A 12 4.88 -13.89 -12.38
N ARG A 13 4.21 -13.11 -11.53
CA ARG A 13 4.26 -13.32 -10.08
C ARG A 13 3.56 -14.61 -9.66
N LYS A 14 2.41 -14.93 -10.27
CA LYS A 14 1.70 -16.20 -10.04
C LYS A 14 2.58 -17.38 -10.41
N HIS A 15 3.24 -17.30 -11.56
CA HIS A 15 4.14 -18.34 -12.02
C HIS A 15 5.33 -18.54 -11.07
N ILE A 16 5.93 -17.46 -10.56
CA ILE A 16 6.98 -17.54 -9.51
C ILE A 16 6.47 -18.25 -8.25
N THR A 17 5.25 -17.92 -7.80
CA THR A 17 4.67 -18.57 -6.61
C THR A 17 4.37 -20.05 -6.84
N GLU A 18 3.92 -20.44 -8.04
CA GLU A 18 3.69 -21.84 -8.41
C GLU A 18 4.99 -22.66 -8.39
N LEU A 19 6.07 -22.13 -8.99
CA LEU A 19 7.38 -22.79 -8.98
C LEU A 19 7.96 -22.90 -7.56
N SER A 20 7.76 -21.88 -6.74
CA SER A 20 8.16 -21.91 -5.32
C SER A 20 7.42 -22.99 -4.52
N ILE A 21 6.13 -23.24 -4.80
CA ILE A 21 5.36 -24.30 -4.15
C ILE A 21 5.89 -25.68 -4.55
N LYS A 22 6.36 -25.83 -5.79
CA LYS A 22 7.01 -27.05 -6.30
C LYS A 22 8.42 -27.28 -5.71
N LYS A 23 8.86 -26.45 -4.75
CA LYS A 23 10.17 -26.51 -4.07
C LYS A 23 11.38 -26.32 -5.00
N GLU A 24 11.21 -25.60 -6.11
CA GLU A 24 12.35 -25.18 -6.91
C GLU A 24 13.20 -24.14 -6.16
N ASN A 25 14.51 -24.15 -6.40
CA ASN A 25 15.40 -23.19 -5.77
C ASN A 25 15.16 -21.78 -6.34
N LEU A 26 15.16 -20.75 -5.50
CA LEU A 26 14.92 -19.35 -5.92
C LEU A 26 15.89 -18.89 -7.03
N ARG A 27 17.12 -19.41 -7.04
CA ARG A 27 18.10 -19.11 -8.09
C ARG A 27 17.73 -19.75 -9.42
N GLU A 28 17.21 -20.97 -9.40
CA GLU A 28 16.74 -21.68 -10.60
C GLU A 28 15.49 -20.99 -11.16
N ILE A 29 14.54 -20.60 -10.31
CA ILE A 29 13.35 -19.83 -10.71
C ILE A 29 13.76 -18.53 -11.41
N GLY A 30 14.74 -17.80 -10.86
CA GLY A 30 15.28 -16.60 -11.49
C GLY A 30 15.88 -16.88 -12.88
N ASN A 31 16.64 -17.96 -13.02
CA ASN A 31 17.24 -18.35 -14.30
C ASN A 31 16.19 -18.75 -15.34
N ILE A 32 15.19 -19.56 -14.96
CA ILE A 32 14.08 -20.00 -15.83
C ILE A 32 13.31 -18.79 -16.36
N LEU A 33 13.03 -17.83 -15.48
CA LEU A 33 12.19 -16.66 -15.80
C LEU A 33 12.98 -15.42 -16.20
N LYS A 34 14.30 -15.54 -16.39
CA LYS A 34 15.22 -14.44 -16.72
C LYS A 34 15.05 -13.23 -15.80
N LEU A 35 14.83 -13.50 -14.52
CA LEU A 35 14.63 -12.52 -13.44
C LEU A 35 15.81 -12.58 -12.48
N SER A 36 16.07 -11.47 -11.78
CA SER A 36 17.08 -11.51 -10.72
C SER A 36 16.60 -12.38 -9.56
N PHE A 37 17.53 -13.14 -8.96
CA PHE A 37 17.30 -13.94 -7.75
C PHE A 37 16.62 -13.13 -6.63
N THR A 38 17.06 -11.89 -6.42
CA THR A 38 16.50 -10.98 -5.41
C THR A 38 15.02 -10.67 -5.67
N THR A 39 14.62 -10.55 -6.93
CA THR A 39 13.24 -10.24 -7.30
C THR A 39 12.33 -11.44 -7.04
N ALA A 40 12.75 -12.65 -7.46
CA ALA A 40 12.03 -13.87 -7.14
C ALA A 40 11.90 -14.06 -5.61
N GLY A 41 12.99 -13.85 -4.87
CA GLY A 41 13.00 -13.91 -3.41
C GLY A 41 12.04 -12.92 -2.75
N HIS A 42 11.99 -11.66 -3.20
CA HIS A 42 11.05 -10.67 -2.68
C HIS A 42 9.58 -11.06 -2.94
N ILE A 43 9.28 -11.63 -4.09
CA ILE A 43 7.92 -12.07 -4.43
C ILE A 43 7.49 -13.24 -3.54
N VAL A 44 8.36 -14.25 -3.38
CA VAL A 44 8.09 -15.41 -2.51
C VAL A 44 7.96 -14.97 -1.05
N LYS A 45 8.86 -14.14 -0.53
CA LYS A 45 8.77 -13.60 0.83
C LYS A 45 7.43 -12.88 1.07
N LYS A 46 7.03 -12.00 0.14
CA LYS A 46 5.73 -11.31 0.21
C LYS A 46 4.56 -12.29 0.24
N TYR A 47 4.61 -13.34 -0.59
CA TYR A 47 3.57 -14.36 -0.63
C TYR A 47 3.45 -15.10 0.70
N LEU A 48 4.58 -15.48 1.32
CA LEU A 48 4.59 -16.11 2.65
C LEU A 48 4.03 -15.20 3.75
N GLU A 49 4.32 -13.90 3.70
CA GLU A 49 3.84 -12.93 4.71
C GLU A 49 2.36 -12.55 4.56
N THR A 50 1.84 -12.53 3.33
CA THR A 50 0.54 -11.91 3.04
C THR A 50 -0.47 -12.85 2.40
N GLY A 51 -0.04 -14.01 1.92
CA GLY A 51 -0.85 -14.96 1.15
C GLY A 51 -1.29 -14.46 -0.24
N SER A 52 -0.87 -13.24 -0.65
CA SER A 52 -1.35 -12.61 -1.88
C SER A 52 -0.23 -12.32 -2.87
N VAL A 53 -0.50 -12.62 -4.14
CA VAL A 53 0.38 -12.35 -5.28
C VAL A 53 0.19 -10.92 -5.82
N GLU A 54 -0.98 -10.32 -5.57
CA GLU A 54 -1.38 -9.03 -6.12
C GLU A 54 -0.50 -7.85 -5.67
N ASN A 55 -0.37 -6.84 -6.52
CA ASN A 55 0.43 -5.67 -6.20
C ASN A 55 -0.28 -4.83 -5.15
N LYS A 56 0.39 -4.60 -4.01
CA LYS A 56 -0.10 -3.67 -3.01
C LYS A 56 0.02 -2.25 -3.55
N PRO A 57 -1.01 -1.40 -3.38
CA PRO A 57 -0.87 0.01 -3.69
C PRO A 57 0.30 0.58 -2.88
N ARG A 58 0.99 1.58 -3.45
CA ARG A 58 2.07 2.25 -2.74
C ARG A 58 1.50 2.83 -1.44
N PRO A 59 2.08 2.52 -0.28
CA PRO A 59 1.62 3.14 0.96
C PRO A 59 1.82 4.65 0.84
N GLY A 60 0.74 5.40 1.07
CA GLY A 60 0.81 6.84 1.23
C GLY A 60 1.54 7.20 2.53
N GLY A 61 1.91 8.47 2.67
CA GLY A 61 2.43 8.97 3.93
C GLY A 61 1.42 8.88 5.08
N PRO A 62 1.87 9.03 6.34
CA PRO A 62 0.99 9.02 7.49
C PRO A 62 -0.05 10.13 7.39
N ARG A 63 -1.31 9.78 7.68
CA ARG A 63 -2.43 10.72 7.62
C ARG A 63 -2.33 11.70 8.80
N LYS A 64 -2.39 13.00 8.52
CA LYS A 64 -2.42 14.05 9.56
C LYS A 64 -3.75 14.13 10.32
N LEU A 65 -4.85 13.67 9.72
CA LEU A 65 -6.18 13.72 10.32
C LEU A 65 -6.72 12.31 10.55
N THR A 66 -7.34 12.10 11.70
CA THR A 66 -8.11 10.89 12.00
C THR A 66 -9.43 10.87 11.20
N SER A 67 -10.02 9.69 11.03
CA SER A 67 -11.31 9.53 10.35
C SER A 67 -12.43 10.32 11.03
N ARG A 68 -12.42 10.40 12.37
CA ARG A 68 -13.37 11.21 13.16
C ARG A 68 -13.22 12.70 12.85
N ALA A 69 -11.99 13.21 12.85
CA ALA A 69 -11.73 14.60 12.55
C ALA A 69 -12.18 14.99 11.13
N LYS A 70 -11.95 14.13 10.14
CA LYS A 70 -12.46 14.36 8.77
C LYS A 70 -13.98 14.47 8.73
N ARG A 71 -14.69 13.54 9.38
CA ARG A 71 -16.16 13.57 9.45
C ARG A 71 -16.69 14.83 10.12
N MET A 72 -16.03 15.29 11.18
CA MET A 72 -16.39 16.55 11.85
C MET A 72 -16.25 17.74 10.91
N ILE A 73 -15.12 17.86 10.21
CA ILE A 73 -14.89 18.95 9.25
C ILE A 73 -15.98 18.96 8.18
N VAL A 74 -16.30 17.80 7.59
CA VAL A 74 -17.37 17.67 6.60
C VAL A 74 -18.71 18.11 7.20
N ARG A 75 -19.06 17.61 8.40
CA ARG A 75 -20.33 17.95 9.05
C ARG A 75 -20.46 19.43 9.39
N SER A 76 -19.42 20.06 9.94
CA SER A 76 -19.43 21.49 10.26
C SER A 76 -19.57 22.33 8.99
N SER A 77 -18.88 21.96 7.91
CA SER A 77 -18.98 22.64 6.61
C SER A 77 -20.36 22.45 5.96
N THR A 78 -20.95 21.26 6.02
CA THR A 78 -22.29 21.01 5.48
C THR A 78 -23.38 21.75 6.27
N ASN A 79 -23.31 21.73 7.60
CA ASN A 79 -24.32 22.37 8.45
C ASN A 79 -24.20 23.90 8.47
N LYS A 80 -22.98 24.43 8.38
CA LYS A 80 -22.70 25.87 8.40
C LYS A 80 -21.79 26.22 7.22
N PRO A 81 -22.33 26.36 5.99
CA PRO A 81 -21.53 26.51 4.78
C PRO A 81 -20.64 27.75 4.76
N MET A 82 -21.01 28.81 5.49
CA MET A 82 -20.23 30.05 5.59
C MET A 82 -19.14 30.04 6.67
N THR A 83 -18.89 28.90 7.33
CA THR A 83 -17.85 28.84 8.37
C THR A 83 -16.45 28.79 7.76
N SER A 84 -15.58 29.69 8.23
CA SER A 84 -14.16 29.69 7.86
C SER A 84 -13.46 28.41 8.32
N ALA A 85 -12.50 27.94 7.52
CA ALA A 85 -11.66 26.79 7.86
C ALA A 85 -10.94 26.96 9.22
N GLN A 86 -10.59 28.19 9.60
CA GLN A 86 -9.95 28.48 10.88
C GLN A 86 -10.90 28.28 12.06
N ASN A 87 -12.18 28.65 11.90
CA ASN A 87 -13.20 28.40 12.91
C ASN A 87 -13.47 26.90 13.07
N ILE A 88 -13.53 26.16 11.96
CA ILE A 88 -13.67 24.69 11.98
C ILE A 88 -12.45 24.02 12.63
N ALA A 89 -11.24 24.53 12.39
CA ALA A 89 -10.04 24.04 13.04
C ALA A 89 -10.07 24.27 14.56
N ASN A 90 -10.52 25.45 15.01
CA ASN A 90 -10.67 25.78 16.42
C ASN A 90 -11.70 24.88 17.13
N GLU A 91 -12.85 24.63 16.49
CA GLU A 91 -13.87 23.68 16.98
C GLU A 91 -13.27 22.27 17.16
N ARG A 92 -12.43 21.84 16.21
CA ARG A 92 -11.79 20.53 16.23
C ARG A 92 -10.79 20.35 17.36
N THR A 93 -10.02 21.37 17.72
CA THR A 93 -8.98 21.30 18.78
C THR A 93 -9.54 20.84 20.12
N SER A 94 -10.83 21.07 20.39
CA SER A 94 -11.52 20.63 21.61
C SER A 94 -11.74 19.11 21.73
N VAL A 95 -11.53 18.34 20.65
CA VAL A 95 -11.78 16.89 20.56
C VAL A 95 -10.47 16.09 20.44
N ILE A 96 -9.32 16.75 20.63
CA ILE A 96 -7.98 16.13 20.53
C ILE A 96 -7.38 15.76 21.90
N MET A 97 -8.09 16.01 23.01
CA MET A 97 -7.88 15.30 24.29
C MET A 97 -8.77 14.05 24.35
#